data_AF-A0A9E6E847-F1
#
_entry.id   AF-A0A9E6E847-F1
#
_cell.length_a   1.000
_cell.length_b   1.000
_cell.length_c   1.000
_cell.angle_alpha   90.00
_cell.angle_beta   90.00
_cell.angle_gamma   90.00
#
_symmetry.space_group_name_H-M   'P 1'
#
loop_
_entity.id
_entity.type
_entity.pdbx_description
1 polymer ?
#
loop_
_entity_poly.entity_id
_entity_poly.type
_entity_poly.pdbx_seq_one_letter_code
_entity_poly.pdbx_strand_id
1 'polypeptide(L)'
;MKKKAGFTLIELVTVVVILGIVAVVAAPKFLNIQTSARTATIEGIANAMEGVVNQVSAKAYVKGLTPSTSNPGNQQDYILDFGIGTVEVDWGSLCPESEGESGDALTMLDFMTLSTTDGLTTAIGNRHTVIGFEHSFSATELNSSNITTLPQGCYVIYDSFGGRSSGTCPAEGCVCTVRVENTNC
;
A
#
# COMPACT_ATOMS: atom_id res chain seq x y z
N MET A 1 32.00 -16.63 -58.47
CA MET A 1 32.43 -16.29 -57.09
C MET A 1 31.69 -15.02 -56.66
N LYS A 2 30.79 -15.09 -55.67
CA LYS A 2 30.10 -13.89 -55.14
C LYS A 2 31.08 -13.15 -54.22
N LYS A 3 31.39 -11.87 -54.50
CA LYS A 3 32.20 -11.04 -53.60
C LYS A 3 31.43 -10.86 -52.29
N LYS A 4 32.02 -11.27 -51.15
CA LYS A 4 31.51 -10.86 -49.84
C LYS A 4 31.78 -9.35 -49.70
N ALA A 5 30.73 -8.55 -49.66
CA ALA A 5 30.86 -7.15 -49.22
C ALA A 5 31.18 -7.18 -47.72
N GLY A 6 32.39 -6.77 -47.35
CA GLY A 6 32.77 -6.59 -45.95
C GLY A 6 32.14 -5.31 -45.40
N PHE A 7 31.81 -5.32 -44.11
CA PHE A 7 31.35 -4.13 -43.39
C PHE A 7 32.48 -3.11 -43.29
N THR A 8 32.21 -1.82 -43.49
CA THR A 8 33.26 -0.80 -43.39
C THR A 8 33.43 -0.33 -41.94
N LEU A 9 34.65 0.05 -41.54
CA LEU A 9 34.92 0.56 -40.18
C LEU A 9 34.08 1.81 -39.88
N ILE A 10 33.87 2.68 -40.87
CA ILE A 10 33.09 3.92 -40.68
C ILE A 10 31.60 3.63 -40.46
N GLU A 11 31.06 2.59 -41.09
CA GLU A 11 29.68 2.17 -40.93
C GLU A 11 29.43 1.59 -39.53
N LEU A 12 30.43 0.93 -38.94
CA LEU A 12 30.36 0.49 -37.54
C LEU A 12 30.43 1.67 -36.57
N VAL A 13 31.36 2.59 -36.79
CA VAL A 13 31.59 3.75 -35.92
C VAL A 13 30.38 4.69 -35.93
N THR A 14 29.80 4.97 -37.10
CA THR A 14 28.62 5.85 -37.20
C THR A 14 27.41 5.27 -36.47
N VAL A 15 27.18 3.95 -36.51
CA VAL A 15 26.09 3.30 -35.79
C VAL A 15 26.22 3.45 -34.27
N VAL A 16 27.40 3.18 -33.70
CA VAL A 16 27.59 3.31 -32.24
C VAL A 16 27.49 4.75 -31.77
N VAL A 17 27.92 5.72 -32.60
CA VAL A 17 27.77 7.16 -32.31
C VAL A 17 26.30 7.56 -32.28
N ILE A 18 25.50 7.12 -33.26
CA ILE A 18 24.06 7.41 -33.30
C ILE A 18 23.35 6.78 -32.10
N LEU A 19 23.64 5.51 -31.79
CA LEU A 19 23.08 4.83 -30.61
C LEU A 19 23.47 5.53 -29.30
N GLY A 20 24.69 6.05 -29.20
CA GLY A 20 25.14 6.83 -28.05
C GLY A 20 24.33 8.10 -27.83
N ILE A 21 24.07 8.87 -28.89
CA ILE A 21 23.28 10.12 -28.81
C ILE A 21 21.83 9.81 -28.40
N VAL A 22 21.22 8.79 -29.01
CA VAL A 22 19.84 8.40 -28.69
C VAL A 22 19.71 7.93 -27.24
N ALA A 23 20.68 7.17 -26.74
CA ALA A 23 20.68 6.69 -25.36
C ALA A 23 20.72 7.84 -24.34
N VAL A 24 21.57 8.86 -24.56
CA VAL A 24 21.72 10.00 -23.65
C VAL A 24 20.44 10.84 -23.58
N VAL A 25 19.73 11.02 -24.70
CA VAL A 25 18.47 11.79 -24.73
C VAL A 25 17.30 10.98 -24.16
N ALA A 26 17.28 9.66 -24.37
CA ALA A 26 16.18 8.79 -23.93
C ALA A 26 16.24 8.44 -22.43
N ALA A 27 17.44 8.28 -21.87
CA ALA A 27 17.60 7.78 -20.49
C ALA A 27 16.90 8.65 -19.41
N PRO A 28 17.03 9.99 -19.39
CA PRO A 28 16.37 10.82 -18.38
C PRO A 28 14.84 10.74 -18.46
N LYS A 29 14.30 10.67 -19.68
CA LYS A 29 12.86 10.56 -19.91
C LYS A 29 12.33 9.20 -19.43
N PHE A 30 13.08 8.13 -19.67
CA PHE A 30 12.72 6.79 -19.22
C PHE A 30 12.69 6.67 -17.69
N LEU A 31 13.65 7.30 -16.98
CA LEU A 31 13.64 7.35 -15.52
C LEU A 31 12.44 8.12 -14.96
N ASN A 32 12.12 9.30 -15.53
CA ASN A 32 10.99 10.10 -15.07
C ASN A 32 9.63 9.37 -15.25
N ILE A 33 9.46 8.66 -16.38
CA ILE A 33 8.25 7.86 -16.62
C ILE A 33 8.11 6.75 -15.57
N GLN A 34 9.21 6.08 -15.21
CA GLN A 34 9.18 5.04 -14.18
C GLN A 34 8.80 5.60 -12.81
N THR A 35 9.42 6.70 -12.36
CA THR A 35 9.09 7.37 -11.10
C THR A 35 7.61 7.80 -11.09
N SER A 36 7.15 8.48 -12.13
CA SER A 36 5.75 8.92 -12.23
C SER A 36 4.77 7.75 -12.25
N ALA A 37 5.13 6.63 -12.90
CA ALA A 37 4.32 5.42 -12.90
C ALA A 37 4.24 4.78 -11.50
N ARG A 38 5.34 4.74 -10.76
CA ARG A 38 5.37 4.25 -9.37
C ARG A 38 4.51 5.12 -8.46
N THR A 39 4.65 6.45 -8.54
CA THR A 39 3.82 7.39 -7.78
C THR A 39 2.34 7.21 -8.09
N ALA A 40 1.95 7.14 -9.36
CA ALA A 40 0.56 6.91 -9.75
C ALA A 40 0.04 5.55 -9.25
N THR A 41 0.90 4.52 -9.19
CA THR A 41 0.53 3.20 -8.68
C THR A 41 0.25 3.25 -7.18
N ILE A 42 1.12 3.85 -6.37
CA ILE A 42 0.88 3.97 -4.92
C ILE A 42 -0.32 4.86 -4.61
N GLU A 43 -0.56 5.93 -5.38
CA GLU A 43 -1.79 6.72 -5.25
C GLU A 43 -3.04 5.89 -5.60
N GLY A 44 -2.97 5.04 -6.63
CA GLY A 44 -4.04 4.10 -6.97
C GLY A 44 -4.30 3.09 -5.86
N ILE A 45 -3.23 2.57 -5.24
CA ILE A 45 -3.31 1.65 -4.10
C ILE A 45 -3.96 2.35 -2.89
N ALA A 46 -3.62 3.61 -2.61
CA ALA A 46 -4.21 4.37 -1.52
C ALA A 46 -5.72 4.54 -1.70
N ASN A 47 -6.16 4.93 -2.91
CA ASN A 47 -7.58 5.02 -3.23
C ASN A 47 -8.29 3.65 -3.12
N ALA A 48 -7.63 2.56 -3.51
CA ALA A 48 -8.17 1.22 -3.34
C ALA A 48 -8.32 0.85 -1.85
N MET A 49 -7.32 1.13 -1.01
CA MET A 49 -7.40 0.93 0.44
C MET A 49 -8.55 1.73 1.06
N GLU A 50 -8.69 3.01 0.72
CA GLU A 50 -9.83 3.82 1.17
C GLU A 50 -11.16 3.23 0.71
N GLY A 51 -11.21 2.69 -0.51
CA GLY A 51 -12.38 1.97 -1.03
C GLY A 51 -12.73 0.74 -0.19
N VAL A 52 -11.74 -0.03 0.26
CA VAL A 52 -11.94 -1.19 1.15
C VAL A 52 -12.40 -0.75 2.53
N VAL A 53 -11.74 0.25 3.13
CA VAL A 53 -12.16 0.84 4.41
C VAL A 53 -13.64 1.23 4.35
N ASN A 54 -14.04 1.98 3.33
CA ASN A 54 -15.41 2.41 3.15
C ASN A 54 -16.39 1.24 3.02
N GLN A 55 -16.04 0.20 2.24
CA GLN A 55 -16.88 -0.99 2.08
C GLN A 55 -17.06 -1.73 3.40
N VAL A 56 -15.97 -1.91 4.15
CA VAL A 56 -15.98 -2.67 5.40
C VAL A 56 -16.72 -1.90 6.49
N SER A 57 -16.40 -0.62 6.68
CA SER A 57 -17.07 0.24 7.66
C SER A 57 -18.55 0.40 7.32
N ALA A 58 -18.93 0.55 6.05
CA ALA A 58 -20.34 0.60 5.66
C ALA A 58 -21.10 -0.67 6.09
N LYS A 59 -20.48 -1.84 5.96
CA LYS A 59 -21.07 -3.10 6.43
C LYS A 59 -21.19 -3.16 7.95
N ALA A 60 -20.19 -2.65 8.68
CA ALA A 60 -20.25 -2.52 10.13
C ALA A 60 -21.48 -1.69 10.57
N TYR A 61 -21.68 -0.54 9.92
CA TYR A 61 -22.85 0.32 10.18
C TYR A 61 -24.18 -0.35 9.82
N VAL A 62 -24.23 -1.09 8.71
CA VAL A 62 -25.44 -1.86 8.32
C VAL A 62 -25.76 -2.95 9.35
N LYS A 63 -24.75 -3.55 9.98
CA LYS A 63 -24.91 -4.50 11.09
C LYS A 63 -25.38 -3.81 12.40
N GLY A 64 -25.43 -2.48 12.43
CA GLY A 64 -25.84 -1.69 13.59
C GLY A 64 -24.71 -1.42 14.59
N LEU A 65 -23.44 -1.64 14.19
CA LEU A 65 -22.30 -1.30 15.03
C LEU A 65 -22.10 0.22 15.06
N THR A 66 -21.67 0.71 16.22
CA THR A 66 -21.24 2.10 16.42
C THR A 66 -19.86 2.11 17.04
N PRO A 67 -18.98 3.05 16.67
CA PRO A 67 -17.65 3.12 17.26
C PRO A 67 -17.73 3.33 18.77
N SER A 68 -16.97 2.56 19.53
CA SER A 68 -16.89 2.66 20.98
C SER A 68 -15.75 3.58 21.41
N THR A 69 -15.97 4.41 22.43
CA THR A 69 -14.95 5.32 22.97
C THR A 69 -13.93 4.62 23.88
N SER A 70 -14.22 3.39 24.29
CA SER A 70 -13.36 2.57 25.15
C SER A 70 -13.46 1.10 24.77
N ASN A 71 -12.44 0.31 25.11
CA ASN A 71 -12.42 -1.12 24.79
C ASN A 71 -13.67 -1.85 25.34
N PRO A 72 -14.53 -2.44 24.49
CA PRO A 72 -15.75 -3.13 24.91
C PRO A 72 -15.49 -4.50 25.57
N GLY A 73 -14.23 -4.96 25.59
CA GLY A 73 -13.86 -6.27 26.11
C GLY A 73 -14.19 -7.38 25.13
N ASN A 74 -15.46 -7.82 25.08
CA ASN A 74 -15.88 -8.84 24.12
C ASN A 74 -16.05 -8.21 22.71
N GLN A 75 -15.32 -8.74 21.72
CA GLN A 75 -15.25 -8.20 20.37
C GLN A 75 -15.90 -9.08 19.30
N GLN A 76 -16.62 -10.15 19.68
CA GLN A 76 -17.26 -11.07 18.72
C GLN A 76 -18.27 -10.38 17.77
N ASP A 77 -18.87 -9.28 18.22
CA ASP A 77 -19.80 -8.50 17.39
C ASP A 77 -19.10 -7.69 16.28
N TYR A 78 -17.79 -7.46 16.38
CA TYR A 78 -16.98 -6.72 15.41
C TYR A 78 -16.40 -7.61 14.29
N ILE A 79 -16.81 -8.87 14.23
CA ILE A 79 -16.50 -9.77 13.13
C ILE A 79 -17.61 -9.68 12.08
N LEU A 80 -17.25 -9.34 10.84
CA LEU A 80 -18.14 -9.15 9.71
C LEU A 80 -17.95 -10.25 8.68
N ASP A 81 -19.01 -11.00 8.36
CA ASP A 81 -18.98 -12.04 7.34
C ASP A 81 -19.30 -11.46 5.95
N PHE A 82 -18.33 -11.53 5.02
CA PHE A 82 -18.45 -11.11 3.62
C PHE A 82 -18.92 -12.20 2.65
N GLY A 83 -19.22 -13.40 3.14
CA GLY A 83 -19.58 -14.58 2.34
C GLY A 83 -18.38 -15.22 1.63
N ILE A 84 -17.29 -14.47 1.49
CA ILE A 84 -15.97 -14.94 1.03
C ILE A 84 -14.99 -15.19 2.19
N GLY A 85 -15.39 -14.86 3.42
CA GLY A 85 -14.58 -14.91 4.63
C GLY A 85 -15.00 -13.83 5.63
N THR A 86 -14.33 -13.78 6.77
CA THR A 86 -14.64 -12.84 7.85
C THR A 86 -13.60 -11.75 7.96
N VAL A 87 -14.02 -10.53 8.30
CA VAL A 87 -13.15 -9.39 8.61
C VAL A 87 -13.43 -8.93 10.02
N GLU A 88 -12.39 -8.79 10.82
CA GLU A 88 -12.46 -8.09 12.09
C GLU A 88 -12.33 -6.58 11.83
N VAL A 89 -13.21 -5.79 12.45
CA VAL A 89 -13.11 -4.32 12.42
C VAL A 89 -12.71 -3.80 13.79
N ASP A 90 -11.93 -2.74 13.80
CA ASP A 90 -11.54 -2.09 15.04
C ASP A 90 -12.78 -1.51 15.72
N TRP A 91 -12.95 -1.79 17.01
CA TRP A 91 -14.13 -1.35 17.75
C TRP A 91 -14.23 0.17 17.91
N GLY A 92 -13.12 0.90 17.80
CA GLY A 92 -13.05 2.35 17.99
C GLY A 92 -13.23 3.16 16.70
N SER A 93 -12.86 2.58 15.56
CA SER A 93 -12.94 3.23 14.24
C SER A 93 -13.94 2.58 13.27
N LEU A 94 -14.33 1.33 13.53
CA LEU A 94 -15.05 0.43 12.62
C LEU A 94 -14.34 0.19 11.28
N CYS A 95 -13.04 0.48 11.20
CA CYS A 95 -12.23 0.20 10.03
C CYS A 95 -11.71 -1.25 10.09
N PRO A 96 -11.44 -1.90 8.94
CA PRO A 96 -10.87 -3.24 8.92
C PRO A 96 -9.54 -3.25 9.69
N GLU A 97 -9.36 -4.20 10.60
CA GLU A 97 -8.07 -4.39 11.25
C GLU A 97 -7.01 -4.83 10.23
N SER A 98 -5.76 -4.44 10.45
CA SER A 98 -4.67 -4.83 9.53
C SER A 98 -4.42 -6.34 9.62
N GLU A 99 -4.42 -6.88 10.84
CA GLU A 99 -4.47 -8.32 11.12
C GLU A 99 -5.59 -8.55 12.13
N GLY A 100 -6.58 -9.37 11.78
CA GLY A 100 -7.60 -9.79 12.75
C GLY A 100 -7.00 -10.79 13.75
N GLU A 101 -7.28 -10.59 15.03
CA GLU A 101 -6.85 -11.50 16.10
C GLU A 101 -7.86 -12.65 16.31
N SER A 102 -9.08 -12.54 15.72
CA SER A 102 -10.17 -13.50 15.86
C SER A 102 -10.77 -13.95 14.51
N GLY A 103 -10.62 -15.24 14.18
CA GLY A 103 -11.27 -15.89 13.01
C GLY A 103 -10.37 -16.04 11.77
N ASP A 104 -10.89 -16.65 10.70
CA ASP A 104 -10.22 -16.72 9.39
C ASP A 104 -10.29 -15.31 8.77
N ALA A 105 -9.30 -14.48 9.11
CA ALA A 105 -9.33 -13.04 8.91
C ALA A 105 -8.88 -12.67 7.49
N LEU A 106 -9.84 -12.29 6.64
CA LEU A 106 -9.56 -11.56 5.42
C LEU A 106 -8.84 -10.26 5.80
N THR A 107 -7.68 -10.05 5.20
CA THR A 107 -6.88 -8.83 5.36
C THR A 107 -7.31 -7.77 4.35
N MET A 108 -6.81 -6.54 4.52
CA MET A 108 -6.95 -5.47 3.53
C MET A 108 -6.58 -5.94 2.11
N LEU A 109 -5.55 -6.78 1.98
CA LEU A 109 -5.06 -7.27 0.69
C LEU A 109 -6.07 -8.19 -0.01
N ASP A 110 -6.88 -8.95 0.73
CA ASP A 110 -7.83 -9.90 0.14
C ASP A 110 -9.00 -9.21 -0.58
N PHE A 111 -9.27 -7.95 -0.24
CA PHE A 111 -10.22 -7.10 -0.95
C PHE A 111 -9.62 -6.37 -2.16
N MET A 112 -8.29 -6.42 -2.31
CA MET A 112 -7.56 -5.67 -3.33
C MET A 112 -6.99 -6.63 -4.36
N THR A 113 -7.33 -6.42 -5.64
CA THR A 113 -6.72 -7.18 -6.74
C THR A 113 -5.33 -6.60 -7.06
N LEU A 114 -4.35 -6.89 -6.21
CA LEU A 114 -2.97 -6.41 -6.40
C LEU A 114 -2.17 -7.37 -7.27
N SER A 115 -1.55 -6.84 -8.32
CA SER A 115 -0.58 -7.59 -9.12
C SER A 115 0.80 -7.46 -8.47
N THR A 116 1.28 -8.52 -7.82
CA THR A 116 2.56 -8.53 -7.08
C THR A 116 3.81 -8.66 -7.97
N THR A 117 3.67 -8.55 -9.30
CA THR A 117 4.74 -8.94 -10.25
C THR A 117 5.78 -7.84 -10.53
N ASP A 118 5.54 -6.58 -10.14
CA ASP A 118 6.38 -5.42 -10.51
C ASP A 118 7.25 -4.87 -9.36
N GLY A 119 7.68 -5.71 -8.43
CA GLY A 119 8.51 -5.29 -7.29
C GLY A 119 7.75 -4.53 -6.20
N LEU A 120 6.42 -4.63 -6.22
CA LEU A 120 5.56 -4.18 -5.12
C LEU A 120 5.66 -5.18 -3.96
N THR A 121 6.04 -4.70 -2.78
CA THR A 121 6.12 -5.46 -1.54
C THR A 121 5.02 -5.05 -0.58
N THR A 122 4.66 -5.97 0.30
CA THR A 122 3.67 -5.76 1.35
C THR A 122 4.25 -6.14 2.70
N ALA A 123 3.93 -5.38 3.74
CA ALA A 123 4.17 -5.77 5.11
C ALA A 123 2.93 -5.47 5.94
N ILE A 124 2.57 -6.40 6.80
CA ILE A 124 1.40 -6.31 7.67
C ILE A 124 1.90 -6.50 9.10
N GLY A 125 1.33 -5.71 10.01
CA GLY A 125 1.34 -6.00 11.43
C GLY A 125 -0.05 -5.69 11.99
N ASN A 126 -0.22 -5.89 13.29
CA ASN A 126 -1.49 -5.79 14.00
C ASN A 126 -2.25 -4.50 13.69
N ARG A 127 -1.54 -3.36 13.73
CA ARG A 127 -2.15 -2.04 13.53
C ARG A 127 -2.03 -1.51 12.11
N HIS A 128 -0.89 -1.75 11.46
CA HIS A 128 -0.56 -1.10 10.19
C HIS A 128 -0.37 -2.10 9.04
N THR A 129 -0.90 -1.74 7.88
CA THR A 129 -0.64 -2.42 6.60
C THR A 129 0.13 -1.48 5.69
N VAL A 130 1.22 -1.95 5.09
CA VAL A 130 2.06 -1.18 4.17
C VAL A 130 2.15 -1.89 2.83
N ILE A 131 1.99 -1.14 1.74
CA ILE A 131 2.13 -1.63 0.37
C ILE A 131 2.94 -0.61 -0.42
N GLY A 132 4.01 -1.01 -1.07
CA GLY A 132 4.84 -0.10 -1.85
C GLY A 132 6.00 -0.76 -2.57
N PHE A 133 6.81 0.03 -3.28
CA PHE A 133 8.01 -0.47 -3.96
C PHE A 133 9.24 -0.45 -3.05
N GLU A 134 9.32 0.53 -2.15
CA GLU A 134 10.41 0.69 -1.20
C GLU A 134 9.84 1.17 0.14
N HIS A 135 9.95 0.34 1.17
CA HIS A 135 9.62 0.72 2.55
C HIS A 135 10.49 -0.06 3.53
N SER A 136 10.88 0.59 4.63
CA SER A 136 11.67 -0.02 5.70
C SER A 136 10.88 0.03 7.00
N PHE A 137 10.00 -0.94 7.18
CA PHE A 137 9.28 -1.14 8.43
C PHE A 137 9.57 -2.54 8.96
N SER A 138 9.96 -2.61 10.22
CA SER A 138 10.00 -3.85 10.97
C SER A 138 8.60 -4.22 11.47
N ALA A 139 8.38 -5.52 11.74
CA ALA A 139 7.14 -5.97 12.36
C ALA A 139 6.85 -5.22 13.68
N THR A 140 7.89 -4.93 14.47
CA THR A 140 7.74 -4.16 15.72
C THR A 140 7.19 -2.76 15.47
N GLU A 141 7.62 -2.07 14.41
CA GLU A 141 7.10 -0.74 14.06
C GLU A 141 5.65 -0.80 13.58
N LEU A 142 5.31 -1.77 12.73
CA LEU A 142 3.93 -1.95 12.25
C LEU A 142 2.96 -2.35 13.39
N ASN A 143 3.47 -3.03 14.41
CA ASN A 143 2.73 -3.37 15.63
C ASN A 143 2.70 -2.25 16.68
N SER A 144 3.53 -1.21 16.53
CA SER A 144 3.67 -0.16 17.54
C SER A 144 2.52 0.85 17.52
N SER A 145 2.42 1.65 18.59
CA SER A 145 1.52 2.79 18.67
C SER A 145 1.81 3.84 17.58
N ASN A 146 0.75 4.50 17.10
CA ASN A 146 0.68 5.54 16.06
C ASN A 146 2.01 6.01 15.46
N ILE A 147 2.31 5.59 14.22
CA ILE A 147 3.44 6.09 13.43
C ILE A 147 3.10 7.52 12.95
N THR A 148 3.64 8.53 13.61
CA THR A 148 3.35 9.94 13.28
C THR A 148 4.21 10.50 12.15
N THR A 149 5.44 10.00 12.01
CA THR A 149 6.39 10.40 10.96
C THR A 149 6.73 9.20 10.09
N LEU A 150 6.54 9.35 8.77
CA LEU A 150 6.82 8.32 7.79
C LEU A 150 8.28 8.38 7.33
N PRO A 151 9.04 7.27 7.36
CA PRO A 151 10.34 7.17 6.71
C PRO A 151 10.23 7.44 5.21
N GLN A 152 11.24 8.06 4.59
CA GLN A 152 11.26 8.27 3.14
C GLN A 152 11.15 6.95 2.39
N GLY A 153 10.41 6.95 1.28
CA GLY A 153 10.19 5.76 0.47
C GLY A 153 9.17 5.97 -0.64
N CYS A 154 8.63 4.87 -1.16
CA CYS A 154 7.59 4.85 -2.18
C CYS A 154 6.53 3.81 -1.79
N TYR A 155 5.59 4.20 -0.94
CA TYR A 155 4.61 3.29 -0.36
C TYR A 155 3.34 4.00 0.13
N VAL A 156 2.34 3.19 0.42
CA VAL A 156 1.12 3.56 1.15
C VAL A 156 1.13 2.82 2.47
N ILE A 157 0.74 3.51 3.53
CA ILE A 157 0.53 2.93 4.85
C ILE A 157 -0.90 3.20 5.32
N TYR A 158 -1.52 2.15 5.84
CA TYR A 158 -2.83 2.15 6.46
C TYR A 158 -2.68 1.99 7.98
N ASP A 159 -3.37 2.82 8.77
CA ASP A 159 -3.51 2.68 10.23
C ASP A 159 -4.96 2.30 10.56
N SER A 160 -5.15 1.04 10.97
CA SER A 160 -6.48 0.50 11.29
C SER A 160 -7.08 1.01 12.60
N PHE A 161 -6.25 1.44 13.56
CA PHE A 161 -6.70 1.80 14.91
C PHE A 161 -7.01 3.31 15.03
N GLY A 162 -6.88 4.05 13.93
CA GLY A 162 -7.33 5.43 13.81
C GLY A 162 -6.77 6.40 14.85
N GLY A 163 -5.44 6.37 15.04
CA GLY A 163 -4.79 7.29 15.97
C GLY A 163 -4.95 6.95 17.45
N ARG A 164 -5.62 5.83 17.81
CA ARG A 164 -5.76 5.36 19.19
C ARG A 164 -4.41 5.24 19.89
N SER A 165 -4.34 5.69 21.14
CA SER A 165 -3.18 5.50 22.03
C SER A 165 -3.65 4.88 23.33
N SER A 166 -2.99 3.79 23.77
CA SER A 166 -3.29 3.10 25.03
C SER A 166 -4.76 2.70 25.22
N GLY A 167 -5.46 2.36 24.13
CA GLY A 167 -6.86 1.92 24.20
C GLY A 167 -7.90 3.05 24.26
N THR A 168 -7.50 4.31 24.04
CA THR A 168 -8.44 5.46 24.02
C THR A 168 -8.34 6.24 22.72
N CYS A 169 -9.50 6.55 22.12
CA CYS A 169 -9.57 7.36 20.91
C CYS A 169 -9.26 8.85 21.19
N PRO A 170 -8.73 9.60 20.20
CA PRO A 170 -8.66 11.06 20.25
C PRO A 170 -10.04 11.70 20.48
N ALA A 171 -10.06 12.96 20.89
CA ALA A 171 -11.31 13.72 21.09
C ALA A 171 -12.16 13.84 19.82
N GLU A 172 -11.52 13.76 18.65
CA GLU A 172 -12.19 13.78 17.34
C GLU A 172 -12.69 12.39 16.90
N GLY A 173 -12.52 11.35 17.74
CA GLY A 173 -12.83 9.96 17.42
C GLY A 173 -11.63 9.21 16.83
N CYS A 174 -11.69 7.87 16.82
CA CYS A 174 -10.71 7.08 16.08
C CYS A 174 -11.11 7.07 14.60
N VAL A 175 -10.25 7.61 13.73
CA VAL A 175 -10.46 7.62 12.28
C VAL A 175 -9.26 6.95 11.66
N CYS A 176 -9.46 5.79 11.04
CA CYS A 176 -8.38 5.11 10.32
C CYS A 176 -7.83 6.00 9.21
N THR A 177 -6.53 5.86 8.92
CA THR A 177 -5.87 6.73 7.95
C THR A 177 -5.16 5.91 6.90
N VAL A 178 -5.25 6.36 5.65
CA VAL A 178 -4.41 5.90 4.55
C VAL A 178 -3.50 7.07 4.19
N ARG A 179 -2.19 6.87 4.23
CA ARG A 179 -1.20 7.90 3.94
C ARG A 179 -0.23 7.42 2.87
N VAL A 180 0.08 8.31 1.94
CA VAL A 180 1.01 8.07 0.84
C VAL A 180 2.34 8.73 1.15
N GLU A 181 3.41 7.98 0.96
CA GLU A 181 4.78 8.46 1.03
C GLU A 181 5.44 8.24 -0.34
N ASN A 182 5.83 9.32 -1.00
CA ASN A 182 6.29 9.33 -2.39
C ASN A 182 7.62 10.07 -2.60
N THR A 183 8.38 10.33 -1.53
CA THR A 183 9.65 11.07 -1.61
C THR A 183 10.77 10.34 -2.35
N ASN A 184 10.71 9.01 -2.44
CA ASN A 184 11.73 8.19 -3.12
C ASN A 184 11.10 7.12 -4.06
N CYS A 185 10.18 7.57 -4.91
CA CYS A 185 9.79 6.84 -6.12
C CYS A 185 10.74 7.19 -7.29
#